data_AF-A0AAX3PI44-F1
#
_entry.id   AF-A0AAX3PI44-F1
#
_cell.length_a   1.000
_cell.length_b   1.000
_cell.length_c   1.000
_cell.angle_alpha   90.00
_cell.angle_beta   90.00
_cell.angle_gamma   90.00
#
_symmetry.space_group_name_H-M   'P 1'
#
loop_
_entity.id
_entity.type
_entity.pdbx_description
1 polymer ?
#
loop_
_entity_poly.entity_id
_entity_poly.type
_entity_poly.pdbx_seq_one_letter_code
_entity_poly.pdbx_strand_id
1 'polypeptide(L)'
;MGIRVGATSVTGIEAYFEKLHKLNRYFEDKNWKTLSNNSYGGNFTLALFMVISIYEEVEINLARFNQMKNLERSKDIDGNPEITLIFNVLISPLEIEKLSINQLRDLYCSLFIERINNPLFSLPKTVDYDQLKSDLLVLIEDLKEVDLNSIPL
;
A
#
# COMPACT_ATOMS: atom_id res chain seq x y z
N MET A 1 0.53 19.29 0.39
CA MET A 1 1.37 18.67 -0.65
C MET A 1 0.75 17.33 -1.01
N GLY A 2 0.43 17.11 -2.29
CA GLY A 2 -0.28 15.91 -2.74
C GLY A 2 0.63 14.67 -2.71
N ILE A 3 0.09 13.57 -2.18
CA ILE A 3 0.69 12.24 -2.18
C ILE A 3 0.89 11.82 -3.65
N ARG A 4 2.09 11.30 -3.98
CA ARG A 4 2.31 10.58 -5.23
C ARG A 4 2.29 9.08 -4.94
N VAL A 5 1.20 8.40 -5.30
CA VAL A 5 1.21 6.95 -5.44
C VAL A 5 1.92 6.61 -6.74
N GLY A 6 3.10 6.00 -6.62
CA GLY A 6 3.84 5.45 -7.74
C GLY A 6 3.59 3.96 -7.85
N ALA A 7 2.91 3.52 -8.91
CA ALA A 7 3.17 2.19 -9.43
C ALA A 7 4.40 2.32 -10.32
N THR A 8 5.44 1.53 -10.08
CA THR A 8 6.55 1.41 -11.03
C THR A 8 6.34 0.13 -11.80
N SER A 9 6.07 0.24 -13.10
CA SER A 9 6.22 -0.88 -14.01
C SER A 9 7.19 -0.48 -15.11
N VAL A 10 8.20 -1.33 -15.33
CA VAL A 10 9.13 -1.21 -16.46
C VAL A 10 8.42 -1.53 -17.78
N THR A 11 7.20 -2.10 -17.73
CA THR A 11 6.48 -2.60 -18.92
C THR A 11 5.66 -1.54 -19.65
N GLY A 12 5.30 -0.42 -18.99
CA GLY A 12 4.43 0.60 -19.61
C GLY A 12 2.99 0.13 -19.93
N ILE A 13 2.52 -0.98 -19.35
CA ILE A 13 1.20 -1.56 -19.67
C ILE A 13 0.06 -0.77 -19.01
N GLU A 14 -0.69 0.00 -19.79
CA GLU A 14 -1.73 0.95 -19.33
C GLU A 14 -2.87 0.28 -18.55
N ALA A 15 -3.42 -0.83 -19.05
CA ALA A 15 -4.50 -1.57 -18.35
C ALA A 15 -4.08 -2.12 -16.97
N TYR A 16 -2.78 -2.37 -16.79
CA TYR A 16 -2.21 -2.76 -15.49
C TYR A 16 -2.22 -1.56 -14.51
N PHE A 17 -1.85 -0.38 -15.00
CA PHE A 17 -1.86 0.85 -14.19
C PHE A 17 -3.28 1.25 -13.80
N GLU A 18 -4.27 1.11 -14.70
CA GLU A 18 -5.66 1.43 -14.40
C GLU A 18 -6.25 0.59 -13.26
N LYS A 19 -6.08 -0.74 -13.30
CA LYS A 19 -6.62 -1.64 -12.27
C LYS A 19 -5.98 -1.37 -10.90
N LEU A 20 -4.67 -1.18 -10.85
CA LEU A 20 -3.96 -0.82 -9.62
C LEU A 20 -4.34 0.56 -9.12
N HIS A 21 -4.50 1.52 -10.03
CA HIS A 21 -4.86 2.88 -9.68
C HIS A 21 -6.27 2.96 -9.07
N LYS A 22 -7.24 2.19 -9.57
CA LYS A 22 -8.58 2.07 -8.94
C LYS A 22 -8.52 1.54 -7.51
N LEU A 23 -7.77 0.46 -7.29
CA LEU A 23 -7.58 -0.12 -5.95
C LEU A 23 -6.88 0.86 -5.02
N ASN A 24 -5.84 1.53 -5.50
CA ASN A 24 -5.11 2.52 -4.73
C ASN A 24 -5.98 3.74 -4.38
N ARG A 25 -6.81 4.22 -5.31
CA ARG A 25 -7.72 5.34 -5.05
C ARG A 25 -8.75 5.04 -3.98
N TYR A 26 -9.28 3.82 -3.95
CA TYR A 26 -10.16 3.38 -2.85
C TYR A 26 -9.49 3.59 -1.50
N PHE A 27 -8.25 3.08 -1.38
CA PHE A 27 -7.47 3.20 -0.17
C PHE A 27 -7.08 4.65 0.12
N GLU A 28 -6.70 5.45 -0.87
CA GLU A 28 -6.42 6.87 -0.66
C GLU A 28 -7.63 7.60 -0.06
N ASP A 29 -8.82 7.44 -0.66
CA ASP A 29 -10.01 8.17 -0.23
C ASP A 29 -10.57 7.70 1.12
N LYS A 30 -10.46 6.39 1.41
CA LYS A 30 -10.99 5.78 2.64
C LYS A 30 -9.94 5.70 3.76
N ASN A 31 -8.74 5.21 3.49
CA ASN A 31 -7.66 5.11 4.50
C ASN A 31 -7.25 6.48 4.99
N TRP A 32 -7.14 7.49 4.11
CA TRP A 32 -6.78 8.83 4.56
C TRP A 32 -7.74 9.31 5.63
N LYS A 33 -9.05 9.23 5.38
CA LYS A 33 -10.06 9.70 6.33
C LYS A 33 -10.07 8.87 7.62
N THR A 34 -9.95 7.55 7.54
CA THR A 34 -10.01 6.70 8.73
C THR A 34 -8.74 6.78 9.56
N LEU A 35 -7.57 6.67 8.93
CA LEU A 35 -6.29 6.60 9.65
C LEU A 35 -5.81 7.98 10.14
N SER A 36 -6.05 9.08 9.40
CA SER A 36 -5.60 10.41 9.84
C SER A 36 -6.34 10.95 11.06
N ASN A 37 -7.53 10.41 11.36
CA ASN A 37 -8.31 10.79 12.53
C ASN A 37 -7.88 10.07 13.81
N ASN A 38 -7.04 9.03 13.70
CA ASN A 38 -6.57 8.23 14.82
C ASN A 38 -5.12 8.61 15.19
N SER A 39 -4.82 8.63 16.48
CA SER A 39 -3.45 8.83 16.97
C SER A 39 -2.81 7.47 17.26
N TYR A 40 -1.84 7.09 16.43
CA TYR A 40 -1.04 5.88 16.64
C TYR A 40 0.30 6.19 17.32
N GLY A 41 0.48 7.39 17.87
CA GLY A 41 1.76 7.84 18.40
C GLY A 41 2.81 8.13 17.33
N GLY A 42 3.90 8.79 17.74
CA GLY A 42 5.08 9.05 16.90
C GLY A 42 4.80 9.76 15.58
N ASN A 43 4.21 10.97 15.60
CA ASN A 43 3.91 11.81 14.41
C ASN A 43 3.58 11.02 13.14
N PHE A 44 2.78 9.96 13.30
CA PHE A 44 2.36 9.11 12.21
C PHE A 44 1.29 9.86 11.43
N THR A 45 1.53 10.00 10.14
CA THR A 45 0.68 10.82 9.27
C THR A 45 -0.04 9.95 8.23
N LEU A 46 0.57 8.83 7.80
CA LEU A 46 0.09 8.09 6.64
C LEU A 46 0.53 6.63 6.60
N ALA A 47 -0.37 5.75 6.15
CA ALA A 47 -0.04 4.43 5.64
C ALA A 47 -0.29 4.39 4.13
N LEU A 48 0.75 4.06 3.36
CA LEU A 48 0.71 3.85 1.93
C LEU A 48 0.85 2.36 1.63
N PHE A 49 -0.02 1.84 0.77
CA PHE A 49 0.27 0.59 0.10
C PHE A 49 0.93 0.87 -1.22
N MET A 50 2.15 0.36 -1.37
CA MET A 50 2.91 0.52 -2.59
C MET A 50 2.99 -0.84 -3.27
N VAL A 51 2.24 -0.98 -4.36
CA VAL A 51 2.39 -2.14 -5.24
C VAL A 51 3.62 -1.93 -6.09
N ILE A 52 4.59 -2.81 -5.87
CA ILE A 52 5.84 -2.79 -6.62
C ILE A 52 5.76 -3.92 -7.61
N SER A 53 5.55 -3.54 -8.87
CA SER A 53 5.40 -4.52 -9.94
C SER A 53 6.72 -4.73 -10.62
N ILE A 54 7.16 -5.98 -10.64
CA ILE A 54 8.51 -6.28 -11.12
C ILE A 54 8.47 -7.46 -12.10
N TYR A 55 9.17 -7.26 -13.22
CA TYR A 55 9.34 -8.15 -14.37
C TYR A 55 10.74 -8.74 -14.36
N GLU A 56 10.91 -9.99 -14.83
CA GLU A 56 12.15 -10.76 -15.11
C GLU A 56 13.37 -10.58 -14.15
N GLU A 57 14.10 -11.67 -13.86
CA GLU A 57 15.17 -11.69 -12.83
C GLU A 57 14.66 -11.68 -11.37
N VAL A 58 13.83 -12.68 -11.03
CA VAL A 58 13.21 -12.88 -9.70
C VAL A 58 14.18 -12.64 -8.54
N GLU A 59 15.43 -13.10 -8.64
CA GLU A 59 16.43 -12.97 -7.58
C GLU A 59 16.89 -11.51 -7.38
N ILE A 60 17.15 -10.76 -8.45
CA ILE A 60 17.54 -9.35 -8.40
C ILE A 60 16.38 -8.50 -7.87
N ASN A 61 15.17 -8.86 -8.26
CA ASN A 61 13.95 -8.17 -7.84
C ASN A 61 13.59 -8.44 -6.38
N LEU A 62 13.75 -9.67 -5.92
CA LEU A 62 13.61 -10.03 -4.52
C LEU A 62 14.65 -9.30 -3.66
N ALA A 63 15.90 -9.21 -4.13
CA ALA A 63 16.94 -8.45 -3.45
C ALA A 63 16.59 -6.96 -3.34
N ARG A 64 16.08 -6.33 -4.40
CA ARG A 64 15.58 -4.94 -4.37
C ARG A 64 14.40 -4.77 -3.43
N PHE A 65 13.42 -5.68 -3.48
CA PHE A 65 12.26 -5.69 -2.59
C PHE A 65 12.68 -5.76 -1.11
N ASN A 66 13.63 -6.63 -0.79
CA ASN A 66 14.17 -6.77 0.57
C ASN A 66 14.91 -5.51 1.06
N GLN A 67 15.41 -4.67 0.15
CA GLN A 67 16.10 -3.42 0.48
C GLN A 67 15.14 -2.22 0.59
N MET A 68 13.88 -2.37 0.19
CA MET A 68 12.92 -1.28 0.22
C MET A 68 12.54 -0.90 1.64
N LYS A 69 12.54 0.41 1.89
CA LYS A 69 12.15 0.95 3.18
C LYS A 69 10.64 0.84 3.33
N ASN A 70 10.21 0.38 4.50
CA ASN A 70 8.80 0.39 4.89
C ASN A 70 8.42 1.66 5.64
N LEU A 71 9.35 2.60 5.74
CA LEU A 71 9.19 3.82 6.49
C LEU A 71 9.91 4.96 5.78
N GLU A 72 9.18 6.02 5.55
CA GLU A 72 9.68 7.29 5.05
C GLU A 72 9.47 8.36 6.13
N ARG A 73 10.50 9.21 6.29
CA ARG A 73 10.46 10.33 7.24
C ARG A 73 10.42 11.61 6.44
N SER A 74 9.37 12.39 6.62
CA SER A 74 9.17 13.69 5.99
C SER A 74 9.04 14.78 7.04
N LYS A 75 8.72 15.99 6.59
CA LYS A 75 8.30 17.10 7.44
C LYS A 75 7.00 17.68 6.89
N ASP A 76 6.12 18.09 7.79
CA ASP A 76 4.91 18.84 7.42
C ASP A 76 5.26 20.26 6.94
N ILE A 77 4.23 21.05 6.60
CA ILE A 77 4.40 22.45 6.15
C ILE A 77 5.03 23.36 7.21
N ASP A 78 4.92 22.99 8.48
CA ASP A 78 5.43 23.72 9.64
C ASP A 78 6.83 23.20 10.08
N GLY A 79 7.35 22.18 9.40
CA GLY A 79 8.66 21.58 9.65
C GLY A 79 8.68 20.49 10.72
N ASN A 80 7.53 20.06 11.24
CA ASN A 80 7.44 18.98 12.22
C ASN A 80 7.75 17.63 11.54
N PRO A 81 8.49 16.71 12.20
CA PRO A 81 8.77 15.39 11.64
C PRO A 81 7.47 14.62 11.41
N GLU A 82 7.36 13.96 10.27
CA GLU A 82 6.25 13.08 9.92
C GLU A 82 6.76 11.70 9.56
N ILE A 83 5.94 10.68 9.82
CA ILE A 83 6.23 9.29 9.48
C ILE A 83 5.16 8.75 8.55
N THR A 84 5.62 8.27 7.40
CA THR A 84 4.82 7.53 6.42
C THR A 84 5.24 6.07 6.44
N LEU A 85 4.29 5.17 6.65
CA LEU A 85 4.50 3.73 6.55
C LEU A 85 4.20 3.27 5.13
N ILE A 86 5.07 2.42 4.60
CA ILE A 86 4.98 1.92 3.24
C ILE A 86 4.91 0.40 3.28
N PHE A 87 3.75 -0.12 2.90
CA PHE A 87 3.52 -1.55 2.72
C PHE A 87 3.88 -1.92 1.30
N ASN A 88 5.16 -2.25 1.11
CA ASN A 88 5.66 -2.75 -0.16
C ASN A 88 5.16 -4.18 -0.38
N VAL A 89 4.58 -4.45 -1.55
CA VAL A 89 4.25 -5.81 -2.00
C VAL A 89 4.78 -6.08 -3.39
N LEU A 90 5.11 -7.35 -3.65
CA LEU A 90 5.65 -7.81 -4.92
C LEU A 90 4.58 -8.57 -5.70
N ILE A 91 4.34 -8.17 -6.94
CA ILE A 91 3.34 -8.79 -7.83
C ILE A 91 3.79 -8.68 -9.28
N SER A 92 3.57 -9.74 -10.08
CA SER A 92 3.94 -9.74 -11.49
C SER A 92 2.94 -8.90 -12.32
N PRO A 93 3.40 -7.98 -13.19
CA PRO A 93 2.52 -7.28 -14.13
C PRO A 93 1.69 -8.24 -15.01
N LEU A 94 2.27 -9.39 -15.42
CA LEU A 94 1.60 -10.39 -16.24
C LEU A 94 0.47 -11.12 -15.49
N GLU A 95 0.60 -11.26 -14.17
CA GLU A 95 -0.49 -11.80 -13.35
C GLU A 95 -1.63 -10.78 -13.28
N ILE A 96 -1.32 -9.50 -13.03
CA ILE A 96 -2.30 -8.42 -12.96
C ILE A 96 -3.09 -8.27 -14.26
N GLU A 97 -2.42 -8.42 -15.41
CA GLU A 97 -3.08 -8.36 -16.71
C GLU A 97 -4.17 -9.44 -16.83
N LYS A 98 -3.84 -10.68 -16.44
CA LYS A 98 -4.71 -11.85 -16.54
C LYS A 98 -5.86 -11.85 -15.52
N LEU A 99 -5.65 -11.24 -14.36
CA LEU A 99 -6.65 -11.21 -13.29
C LEU A 99 -7.79 -10.23 -13.62
N SER A 100 -9.03 -10.63 -13.38
CA SER A 100 -10.14 -9.68 -13.27
C SER A 100 -9.89 -8.70 -12.12
N ILE A 101 -10.56 -7.54 -12.13
CA ILE A 101 -10.40 -6.54 -11.07
C ILE A 101 -10.72 -7.10 -9.67
N ASN A 102 -11.69 -8.00 -9.56
CA ASN A 102 -12.04 -8.66 -8.31
C ASN A 102 -10.98 -9.68 -7.86
N GLN A 103 -10.43 -10.46 -8.79
CA GLN A 103 -9.32 -11.37 -8.45
C GLN A 103 -8.07 -10.60 -8.04
N LEU A 104 -7.79 -9.47 -8.69
CA LEU A 104 -6.69 -8.59 -8.32
C LEU A 104 -6.88 -8.01 -6.92
N ARG A 105 -8.10 -7.58 -6.59
CA ARG A 105 -8.47 -7.11 -5.24
C ARG A 105 -8.20 -8.18 -4.18
N ASP A 106 -8.67 -9.40 -4.40
CA ASP A 106 -8.52 -10.48 -3.41
C ASP A 106 -7.04 -10.83 -3.21
N LEU A 107 -6.23 -10.82 -4.29
CA LEU A 107 -4.78 -10.96 -4.22
C LEU A 107 -4.14 -9.80 -3.46
N TYR A 108 -4.54 -8.56 -3.74
CA TYR A 108 -4.04 -7.37 -3.07
C TYR A 108 -4.33 -7.41 -1.56
N CYS A 109 -5.55 -7.75 -1.14
CA CYS A 109 -5.91 -7.94 0.26
C CYS A 109 -5.05 -9.00 0.93
N SER A 110 -4.82 -10.13 0.25
CA SER A 110 -3.99 -11.22 0.77
C SER A 110 -2.53 -10.79 0.98
N LEU A 111 -1.94 -10.10 -0.01
CA LEU A 111 -0.58 -9.58 0.08
C LEU A 111 -0.44 -8.51 1.18
N PHE A 112 -1.47 -7.70 1.40
CA PHE A 112 -1.51 -6.73 2.49
C PHE A 112 -1.51 -7.42 3.85
N ILE A 113 -2.38 -8.41 4.04
CA ILE A 113 -2.47 -9.20 5.28
C ILE A 113 -1.15 -9.91 5.55
N GLU A 114 -0.50 -10.48 4.54
CA GLU A 114 0.82 -11.08 4.69
C GLU A 114 1.85 -10.04 5.15
N ARG A 115 1.83 -8.83 4.57
CA ARG A 115 2.79 -7.79 4.90
C ARG A 115 2.65 -7.27 6.33
N ILE A 116 1.44 -7.02 6.81
CA ILE A 116 1.19 -6.57 8.21
C ILE A 116 1.46 -7.67 9.24
N ASN A 117 1.39 -8.94 8.85
CA ASN A 117 1.71 -10.03 9.75
C ASN A 117 3.18 -10.44 9.69
N ASN A 118 3.97 -9.82 8.81
CA ASN A 118 5.38 -10.13 8.67
C ASN A 118 6.18 -9.62 9.89
N PRO A 119 6.84 -10.51 10.67
CA PRO A 119 7.58 -10.10 11.86
C PRO A 119 8.83 -9.26 11.55
N LEU A 120 9.30 -9.26 10.30
CA LEU A 120 10.39 -8.40 9.82
C LEU A 120 9.92 -6.99 9.44
N PHE A 121 8.60 -6.76 9.43
CA PHE A 121 8.04 -5.42 9.26
C PHE A 121 8.32 -4.60 10.53
N SER A 122 9.41 -3.85 10.50
CA SER A 122 9.84 -3.03 11.64
C SER A 122 9.21 -1.66 11.61
N LEU A 123 8.74 -1.22 12.78
CA LEU A 123 8.18 0.10 13.01
C LEU A 123 8.94 0.84 14.12
N PRO A 124 8.90 2.18 14.13
CA PRO A 124 9.41 2.95 15.26
C PRO A 124 8.67 2.54 16.53
N LYS A 125 9.41 2.39 17.64
CA LYS A 125 8.83 2.06 18.95
C LYS A 125 7.77 3.04 19.46
N THR A 126 7.75 4.24 18.88
CA THR A 126 6.80 5.31 19.21
C THR A 126 5.45 5.14 18.53
N VAL A 127 5.32 4.18 17.59
CA VAL A 127 4.07 3.87 16.90
C VAL A 127 3.40 2.68 17.58
N ASP A 128 2.14 2.84 17.98
CA ASP A 128 1.27 1.78 18.45
C ASP A 128 0.85 0.90 17.27
N TYR A 129 1.63 -0.17 17.07
CA TYR A 129 1.42 -1.06 15.94
C TYR A 129 0.17 -1.91 16.07
N ASP A 130 -0.20 -2.31 17.29
CA ASP A 130 -1.34 -3.20 17.48
C ASP A 130 -2.64 -2.49 17.11
N GLN A 131 -2.79 -1.22 17.51
CA GLN A 131 -3.92 -0.40 17.11
C GLN A 131 -3.93 -0.13 15.60
N LEU A 132 -2.78 0.27 15.03
CA LEU A 132 -2.66 0.50 13.59
C LEU A 132 -3.02 -0.75 12.78
N LYS A 133 -2.54 -1.91 13.20
CA LYS A 133 -2.81 -3.19 12.54
C LYS A 133 -4.29 -3.54 12.57
N SER A 134 -4.97 -3.32 13.70
CA SER A 134 -6.41 -3.52 13.82
C SER A 134 -7.19 -2.66 12.82
N ASP A 135 -6.87 -1.37 12.75
CA ASP A 135 -7.58 -0.44 11.86
C ASP A 135 -7.29 -0.75 10.37
N LEU A 136 -6.06 -1.16 10.05
CA LEU A 136 -5.70 -1.63 8.70
C LEU A 136 -6.48 -2.90 8.30
N LEU A 137 -6.69 -3.84 9.22
CA LEU A 137 -7.47 -5.05 8.93
C LEU A 137 -8.94 -4.73 8.62
N VAL A 138 -9.54 -3.77 9.32
CA VAL A 138 -10.92 -3.32 9.02
C VAL A 138 -11.01 -2.76 7.60
N LEU A 139 -10.05 -1.91 7.19
CA LEU A 139 -10.02 -1.33 5.85
C LEU A 139 -9.87 -2.38 4.74
N ILE A 140 -9.15 -3.47 5.02
CA ILE A 140 -8.99 -4.60 4.10
C ILE A 140 -10.31 -5.38 3.96
N GLU A 141 -11.02 -5.63 5.06
CA GLU A 141 -12.33 -6.29 5.00
C GLU A 141 -13.35 -5.43 4.24
N ASP A 142 -13.36 -4.11 4.49
CA ASP A 142 -14.23 -3.20 3.73
C ASP A 142 -13.95 -3.26 2.22
N LEU A 143 -12.67 -3.32 1.81
CA LEU A 143 -12.32 -3.43 0.40
C LEU A 143 -12.91 -4.69 -0.26
N LYS A 144 -12.92 -5.84 0.43
CA LYS A 144 -13.45 -7.11 -0.12
C LYS A 144 -14.92 -7.02 -0.51
N GLU A 145 -15.68 -6.11 0.09
CA GLU A 145 -17.11 -5.93 -0.16
C GLU A 145 -17.40 -4.84 -1.22
N VAL A 146 -16.38 -4.11 -1.68
CA VAL A 146 -16.55 -2.99 -2.61
C VAL A 146 -16.69 -3.47 -4.06
N ASP A 147 -17.68 -2.89 -4.76
CA ASP A 147 -17.77 -2.98 -6.21
C ASP A 147 -16.77 -2.03 -6.87
N LEU A 148 -15.65 -2.59 -7.35
CA LEU A 148 -14.58 -1.81 -7.97
C LEU A 148 -14.96 -1.20 -9.32
N ASN A 149 -16.07 -1.62 -9.92
CA ASN A 149 -16.59 -0.98 -11.13
C ASN A 149 -17.24 0.37 -10.85
N SER A 150 -17.65 0.64 -9.60
CA SER A 150 -18.23 1.94 -9.21
C SER A 150 -17.18 3.00 -8.89
N ILE A 151 -15.89 2.65 -8.91
CA ILE A 151 -14.79 3.58 -8.62
C ILE A 151 -14.35 4.26 -9.93
N PRO A 152 -14.46 5.59 -10.05
CA PRO A 152 -14.05 6.31 -11.24
C PRO A 152 -12.53 6.22 -11.48
N LEU A 153 -12.15 6.20 -12.77
CA LEU A 153 -10.78 6.49 -13.24
C LEU A 153 -10.54 8.02 -13.27
#